data_AF-A0A636Z837-F1
#
_entry.id   AF-A0A636Z837-F1
#
_cell.length_a   1.000
_cell.length_b   1.000
_cell.length_c   1.000
_cell.angle_alpha   90.00
_cell.angle_beta   90.00
_cell.angle_gamma   90.00
#
_symmetry.space_group_name_H-M   'P 1'
#
loop_
_entity.id
_entity.type
_entity.pdbx_description
1 polymer ?
#
loop_
_entity_poly.entity_id
_entity_poly.type
_entity_poly.pdbx_seq_one_letter_code
_entity_poly.pdbx_strand_id
1 'polypeptide(L)'
;DEARKMFAEKVARYTGLSVDAVMATEAAVYDGQAIITTGLADGMVNAADAIGVMAEAINSNKTGGTMPELSAADAVTQENQRVMGILGCPEARGHEALAQMLAGQPGMSVAQAKSILAAAAPADTTSTADRILALEEAGGRETLAQTLAAMPEMTVEQARTILAASPIAAATSLHDAV
;
A
#
# COMPACT_ATOMS: atom_id res chain seq x y z
N ASP A 1 18.51 19.59 -48.58
CA ASP A 1 17.18 18.94 -48.48
C ASP A 1 16.96 18.05 -47.24
N GLU A 2 17.70 18.25 -46.14
CA GLU A 2 17.52 17.46 -44.92
C GLU A 2 16.24 17.81 -44.14
N ALA A 3 15.93 19.11 -44.02
CA ALA A 3 14.70 19.57 -43.36
C ALA A 3 13.43 19.10 -44.07
N ARG A 4 13.45 19.06 -45.42
CA ARG A 4 12.35 18.54 -46.25
C ARG A 4 12.12 17.05 -45.97
N LYS A 5 13.19 16.26 -45.89
CA LYS A 5 13.13 14.84 -45.53
C LYS A 5 12.59 14.63 -44.11
N MET A 6 13.11 15.37 -43.14
CA MET A 6 12.64 15.32 -41.75
C MET A 6 11.14 15.63 -41.64
N PHE A 7 10.66 16.63 -42.39
CA PHE A 7 9.23 16.95 -42.44
C PHE A 7 8.41 15.78 -42.97
N ALA A 8 8.78 15.22 -44.13
CA ALA A 8 8.02 14.12 -44.73
C ALA A 8 8.01 12.85 -43.86
N GLU A 9 9.13 12.53 -43.20
CA GLU A 9 9.21 11.41 -42.24
C GLU A 9 8.27 11.60 -41.04
N LYS A 10 8.16 12.84 -40.53
CA LYS A 10 7.22 13.14 -39.44
C LYS A 10 5.77 13.03 -39.87
N VAL A 11 5.41 13.62 -41.01
CA VAL A 11 4.04 13.52 -41.54
C VAL A 11 3.67 12.06 -41.77
N ALA A 12 4.50 11.30 -42.49
CA ALA A 12 4.30 9.88 -42.75
C ALA A 12 4.05 9.06 -41.47
N ARG A 13 4.84 9.34 -40.41
CA ARG A 13 4.69 8.66 -39.11
C ARG A 13 3.31 8.86 -38.49
N TYR A 14 2.70 10.03 -38.63
CA TYR A 14 1.47 10.39 -37.93
C TYR A 14 0.20 10.35 -38.79
N THR A 15 0.32 10.32 -40.12
CA THR A 15 -0.82 10.21 -41.04
C THR A 15 -0.98 8.83 -41.65
N GLY A 16 0.03 7.95 -41.54
CA GLY A 16 0.04 6.63 -42.19
C GLY A 16 0.35 6.66 -43.68
N LEU A 17 0.64 7.84 -44.25
CA LEU A 17 1.12 7.99 -45.63
C LEU A 17 2.57 7.52 -45.77
N SER A 18 2.99 7.17 -46.98
CA SER A 18 4.41 6.95 -47.26
C SER A 18 5.17 8.27 -47.37
N VAL A 19 6.48 8.25 -47.06
CA VAL A 19 7.35 9.44 -47.24
C VAL A 19 7.31 9.95 -48.68
N ASP A 20 7.27 9.04 -49.66
CA ASP A 20 7.19 9.39 -51.08
C ASP A 20 5.86 10.07 -51.43
N ALA A 21 4.74 9.61 -50.88
CA ALA A 21 3.44 10.24 -51.07
C ALA A 21 3.42 11.67 -50.50
N VAL A 22 4.00 11.87 -49.31
CA VAL A 22 4.13 13.22 -48.73
C VAL A 22 5.05 14.10 -49.57
N MET A 23 6.17 13.57 -50.06
CA MET A 23 7.11 14.31 -50.92
C MET A 23 6.50 14.71 -52.27
N ALA A 24 5.66 13.84 -52.84
CA ALA A 24 4.95 14.06 -54.10
C ALA A 24 3.90 15.17 -54.02
N THR A 25 3.52 15.59 -52.80
CA THR A 25 2.63 16.77 -52.64
C THR A 25 3.31 18.07 -53.06
N GLU A 26 4.64 18.12 -53.14
CA GLU A 26 5.42 19.29 -53.58
C GLU A 26 4.99 20.64 -52.95
N ALA A 27 4.57 20.61 -51.68
CA ALA A 27 4.03 21.78 -50.96
C ALA A 27 2.79 22.41 -51.63
N ALA A 28 1.99 21.61 -52.33
CA ALA A 28 0.71 22.01 -52.87
C ALA A 28 -0.26 22.47 -51.77
N VAL A 29 -1.14 23.40 -52.14
CA VAL A 29 -2.22 23.88 -51.30
C VAL A 29 -3.49 23.13 -51.67
N TYR A 30 -4.20 22.63 -50.67
CA TYR A 30 -5.41 21.84 -50.84
C TYR A 30 -6.62 22.56 -50.23
N ASP A 31 -7.76 22.44 -50.90
CA ASP A 31 -9.06 22.82 -50.33
C ASP A 31 -9.67 21.67 -49.53
N GLY A 32 -10.83 21.91 -48.91
CA GLY A 32 -11.42 21.04 -47.89
C GLY A 32 -11.56 19.57 -48.30
N GLN A 33 -12.09 19.26 -49.48
CA GLN A 33 -12.24 17.86 -49.89
C GLN A 33 -10.95 17.28 -50.47
N ALA A 34 -10.15 18.11 -51.17
CA ALA A 34 -8.90 17.67 -51.76
C ALA A 34 -7.91 17.19 -50.69
N ILE A 35 -7.82 17.87 -49.54
CA ILE A 35 -6.90 17.46 -48.46
C ILE A 35 -7.29 16.11 -47.84
N ILE A 36 -8.58 15.79 -47.79
CA ILE A 36 -9.06 14.49 -47.31
C ILE A 36 -8.67 13.38 -48.29
N THR A 37 -8.83 13.62 -49.59
CA THR A 37 -8.46 12.63 -50.62
C THR A 37 -6.97 12.31 -50.62
N THR A 38 -6.11 13.26 -50.25
CA THR A 38 -4.66 13.00 -50.09
C THR A 38 -4.32 12.17 -48.85
N GLY A 39 -5.26 12.00 -47.91
CA GLY A 39 -5.02 11.35 -46.63
C GLY A 39 -4.26 12.23 -45.63
N LEU A 40 -4.13 13.53 -45.90
CA LEU A 40 -3.53 14.49 -44.97
C LEU A 40 -4.53 14.99 -43.89
N ALA A 41 -5.84 14.82 -44.12
CA ALA A 41 -6.89 15.15 -43.17
C ALA A 41 -7.94 14.03 -43.10
N ASP A 42 -8.52 13.83 -41.92
CA ASP A 42 -9.50 12.77 -41.68
C ASP A 42 -10.94 13.17 -42.09
N GLY A 43 -11.24 14.47 -42.12
CA GLY A 43 -12.59 14.96 -42.45
C GLY A 43 -12.75 16.47 -42.37
N MET A 44 -13.87 16.98 -42.87
CA MET A 44 -14.30 18.37 -42.71
C MET A 44 -15.27 18.46 -41.53
N VAL A 45 -15.06 19.45 -40.66
CA VAL A 45 -15.87 19.64 -39.44
C VAL A 45 -16.34 21.09 -39.37
N ASN A 46 -17.58 21.30 -38.93
CA ASN A 46 -18.08 22.63 -38.62
C ASN A 46 -17.40 23.15 -37.35
N ALA A 47 -17.01 24.43 -37.33
CA ALA A 47 -16.40 25.04 -36.14
C ALA A 47 -17.26 24.89 -34.87
N ALA A 48 -18.59 24.89 -35.00
CA ALA A 48 -19.51 24.69 -33.88
C ALA A 48 -19.38 23.28 -33.25
N ASP A 49 -19.07 22.27 -34.06
CA ASP A 49 -18.98 20.87 -33.64
C ASP A 49 -17.53 20.42 -33.41
N ALA A 50 -16.54 21.25 -33.76
CA ALA A 50 -15.12 20.93 -33.72
C ALA A 50 -14.64 20.45 -32.33
N ILE A 51 -15.15 21.05 -31.25
CA ILE A 51 -14.79 20.65 -29.89
C ILE A 51 -15.30 19.24 -29.58
N GLY A 52 -16.52 18.91 -29.98
CA GLY A 52 -17.11 17.59 -29.76
C GLY A 52 -16.34 16.51 -30.53
N VAL A 53 -16.09 16.75 -31.82
CA VAL A 53 -15.33 15.83 -32.67
C VAL A 53 -13.89 15.65 -32.16
N MET A 54 -13.24 16.73 -31.71
CA MET A 54 -11.88 16.63 -31.16
C MET A 54 -11.84 15.84 -29.85
N ALA A 55 -12.83 16.05 -28.96
CA ALA A 55 -12.93 15.29 -27.71
C ALA A 55 -13.15 13.79 -27.98
N GLU A 56 -14.01 13.45 -28.95
CA GLU A 56 -14.23 12.06 -29.36
C GLU A 56 -12.97 11.42 -29.94
N ALA A 57 -12.24 12.13 -30.82
CA ALA A 57 -10.99 11.66 -31.40
C ALA A 57 -9.89 11.42 -30.35
N ILE A 58 -9.78 12.31 -29.35
CA ILE A 58 -8.81 12.15 -28.24
C ILE A 58 -9.14 10.91 -27.39
N ASN A 59 -10.42 10.68 -27.11
CA ASN A 59 -10.83 9.56 -26.26
C ASN A 59 -10.77 8.20 -26.98
N SER A 60 -10.91 8.19 -28.30
CA SER A 60 -10.94 6.96 -29.12
C SER A 60 -9.55 6.56 -29.64
N ASN A 61 -8.64 7.50 -29.87
CA ASN A 61 -7.35 7.22 -30.50
C ASN A 61 -6.20 7.26 -29.49
N LYS A 62 -5.75 6.08 -29.03
CA LYS A 62 -4.72 5.88 -28.00
C LYS A 62 -3.28 6.08 -28.51
N THR A 63 -3.07 7.00 -29.44
CA THR A 63 -1.74 7.27 -30.05
C THR A 63 -0.94 8.34 -29.31
N GLY A 64 -1.46 8.88 -28.19
CA GLY A 64 -0.75 9.83 -27.33
C GLY A 64 -0.17 9.17 -26.07
N GLY A 65 1.16 9.22 -25.90
CA GLY A 65 1.89 8.83 -24.69
C GLY A 65 1.81 7.35 -24.32
N THR A 66 2.94 6.69 -24.09
CA THR A 66 2.97 5.30 -23.57
C THR A 66 2.70 5.22 -22.07
N MET A 67 1.94 6.16 -21.49
CA MET A 67 1.57 6.04 -20.08
C MET A 67 0.60 4.87 -19.95
N PRO A 68 0.93 3.83 -19.16
CA PRO A 68 0.02 2.74 -18.91
C PRO A 68 -1.26 3.32 -18.30
N GLU A 69 -2.39 3.02 -18.94
CA GLU A 69 -3.69 3.29 -18.35
C GLU A 69 -3.81 2.38 -17.12
N LEU A 70 -3.74 2.94 -15.91
CA LEU A 70 -4.00 2.15 -14.70
C LEU A 70 -5.49 1.81 -14.71
N SER A 71 -5.81 0.56 -15.08
CA SER A 71 -7.18 0.10 -15.01
C SER A 71 -7.65 0.02 -13.56
N ALA A 72 -8.97 -0.02 -13.35
CA ALA A 72 -9.51 -0.27 -12.01
C ALA A 72 -9.00 -1.60 -11.41
N ALA A 73 -8.72 -2.60 -12.25
CA ALA A 73 -8.14 -3.87 -11.82
C ALA A 73 -6.67 -3.74 -11.39
N ASP A 74 -5.90 -2.87 -12.04
CA ASP A 74 -4.51 -2.59 -11.67
C ASP A 74 -4.45 -1.82 -10.35
N ALA A 75 -5.35 -0.87 -10.14
CA ALA A 75 -5.47 -0.13 -8.89
C ALA A 75 -5.82 -1.06 -7.71
N VAL A 76 -6.76 -1.99 -7.90
CA VAL A 76 -7.11 -3.00 -6.88
C VAL A 76 -5.94 -3.93 -6.60
N THR A 77 -5.23 -4.38 -7.64
CA THR A 77 -4.06 -5.27 -7.48
C THR A 77 -2.94 -4.56 -6.72
N GLN A 78 -2.65 -3.31 -7.07
CA GLN A 78 -1.66 -2.48 -6.39
C GLN A 78 -2.03 -2.26 -4.92
N GLU A 79 -3.31 -1.99 -4.63
CA GLU A 79 -3.77 -1.79 -3.26
C GLU A 79 -3.69 -3.08 -2.43
N ASN A 80 -4.08 -4.22 -3.00
CA ASN A 80 -3.93 -5.51 -2.34
C ASN A 80 -2.46 -5.85 -2.05
N GLN A 81 -1.56 -5.57 -3.00
CA GLN A 81 -0.12 -5.74 -2.80
C GLN A 81 0.42 -4.83 -1.67
N ARG A 82 -0.07 -3.59 -1.59
CA ARG A 82 0.28 -2.65 -0.52
C ARG A 82 -0.17 -3.19 0.84
N VAL A 83 -1.43 -3.60 0.96
CA VAL A 83 -2.01 -4.17 2.19
C VAL A 83 -1.22 -5.40 2.63
N MET A 84 -0.97 -6.35 1.71
CA MET A 84 -0.19 -7.55 2.01
C MET A 84 1.25 -7.23 2.40
N GLY A 85 1.87 -6.23 1.77
CA GLY A 85 3.23 -5.78 2.09
C GLY A 85 3.36 -5.15 3.47
N ILE A 86 2.31 -4.50 3.98
CA ILE A 86 2.27 -3.96 5.34
C ILE A 86 2.09 -5.08 6.37
N LEU A 87 1.13 -5.99 6.14
CA LEU A 87 0.85 -7.09 7.07
C LEU A 87 1.98 -8.12 7.13
N GLY A 88 2.67 -8.37 6.01
CA GLY A 88 3.74 -9.35 5.90
C GLY A 88 5.14 -8.84 6.26
N CYS A 89 5.30 -7.59 6.70
CA CYS A 89 6.63 -7.06 7.02
C CYS A 89 7.18 -7.64 8.33
N PRO A 90 8.50 -7.85 8.46
CA PRO A 90 9.12 -8.32 9.69
C PRO A 90 8.75 -7.49 10.93
N GLU A 91 8.60 -6.18 10.75
CA GLU A 91 8.26 -5.19 11.77
C GLU A 91 6.80 -5.31 12.26
N ALA A 92 5.93 -5.99 11.52
CA ALA A 92 4.55 -6.25 11.96
C ALA A 92 4.47 -7.36 13.02
N ARG A 93 5.51 -8.16 13.20
CA ARG A 93 5.53 -9.23 14.22
C ARG A 93 5.55 -8.63 15.62
N GLY A 94 4.56 -8.99 16.44
CA GLY A 94 4.34 -8.40 17.76
C GLY A 94 3.60 -7.05 17.72
N HIS A 95 3.23 -6.57 16.53
CA HIS A 95 2.47 -5.33 16.30
C HIS A 95 1.30 -5.56 15.34
N GLU A 96 0.71 -6.75 15.33
CA GLU A 96 -0.26 -7.19 14.33
C GLU A 96 -1.50 -6.28 14.30
N ALA A 97 -1.98 -5.85 15.46
CA ALA A 97 -3.11 -4.93 15.56
C ALA A 97 -2.79 -3.55 14.95
N LEU A 98 -1.59 -3.03 15.16
CA LEU A 98 -1.14 -1.76 14.58
C LEU A 98 -0.94 -1.90 13.06
N ALA A 99 -0.34 -3.00 12.61
CA ALA A 99 -0.17 -3.29 11.19
C ALA A 99 -1.52 -3.40 10.45
N GLN A 100 -2.53 -4.02 11.08
CA GLN A 100 -3.88 -4.10 10.53
C GLN A 100 -4.53 -2.72 10.36
N MET A 101 -4.36 -1.83 11.35
CA MET A 101 -4.85 -0.45 11.24
C MET A 101 -4.16 0.32 10.12
N LEU A 102 -2.83 0.22 10.02
CA LEU A 102 -2.05 0.90 8.97
C LEU A 102 -2.39 0.38 7.57
N ALA A 103 -2.63 -0.93 7.44
CA ALA A 103 -3.04 -1.54 6.19
C ALA A 103 -4.44 -1.07 5.76
N GLY A 104 -5.36 -0.88 6.71
CA GLY A 104 -6.73 -0.40 6.47
C GLY A 104 -6.85 1.08 6.10
N GLN A 105 -5.79 1.88 6.25
CA GLN A 105 -5.79 3.30 5.86
C GLN A 105 -5.46 3.46 4.36
N PRO A 106 -6.38 4.03 3.55
CA PRO A 106 -6.11 4.32 2.15
C PRO A 106 -4.94 5.30 1.99
N GLY A 107 -4.07 5.07 1.01
CA GLY A 107 -2.94 5.96 0.71
C GLY A 107 -1.74 5.85 1.67
N MET A 108 -1.78 4.98 2.68
CA MET A 108 -0.63 4.68 3.55
C MET A 108 0.45 3.89 2.79
N SER A 109 1.66 4.42 2.60
CA SER A 109 2.71 3.65 1.92
C SER A 109 3.29 2.53 2.78
N VAL A 110 3.79 1.47 2.15
CA VAL A 110 4.48 0.36 2.86
C VAL A 110 5.69 0.87 3.64
N ALA A 111 6.43 1.84 3.09
CA ALA A 111 7.61 2.42 3.74
C ALA A 111 7.24 3.21 5.01
N GLN A 112 6.19 4.02 4.96
CA GLN A 112 5.69 4.74 6.13
C GLN A 112 5.18 3.76 7.19
N ALA A 113 4.39 2.76 6.80
CA ALA A 113 3.90 1.76 7.74
C ALA A 113 5.05 1.03 8.46
N LYS A 114 6.11 0.64 7.74
CA LYS A 114 7.32 0.05 8.33
C LYS A 114 7.99 0.98 9.33
N SER A 115 8.12 2.28 9.01
CA SER A 115 8.72 3.25 9.94
C SER A 115 7.93 3.39 11.24
N ILE A 116 6.59 3.34 11.16
CA ILE A 116 5.70 3.43 12.33
C ILE A 116 5.81 2.15 13.17
N LEU A 117 5.81 0.98 12.52
CA LEU A 117 5.95 -0.31 13.18
C LEU A 117 7.32 -0.47 13.86
N ALA A 118 8.40 -0.02 13.23
CA ALA A 118 9.74 -0.04 13.81
C ALA A 118 9.91 0.93 15.00
N ALA A 119 9.15 2.03 15.02
CA ALA A 119 9.16 2.99 16.11
C ALA A 119 8.22 2.59 17.27
N ALA A 120 7.35 1.59 17.08
CA ALA A 120 6.48 1.11 18.12
C ALA A 120 7.30 0.41 19.22
N ALA A 121 7.04 0.76 20.47
CA ALA A 121 7.59 0.02 21.61
C ALA A 121 7.01 -1.41 21.58
N PRO A 122 7.81 -2.45 21.92
CA PRO A 122 7.35 -3.84 21.88
C PRO A 122 6.02 -3.97 22.63
N ALA A 123 5.03 -4.57 21.98
CA ALA A 123 3.79 -4.87 22.67
C ALA A 123 4.13 -5.85 23.79
N ASP A 124 3.82 -5.47 25.03
CA ASP A 124 4.01 -6.31 26.20
C ASP A 124 2.95 -7.41 26.14
N THR A 125 3.20 -8.46 25.34
CA THR A 125 2.27 -9.58 25.10
C THR A 125 2.17 -10.53 26.30
N THR A 126 2.93 -10.25 27.36
CA THR A 126 2.96 -11.03 28.61
C THR A 126 1.61 -10.89 29.30
N SER A 127 0.87 -12.00 29.42
CA SER A 127 -0.42 -11.99 30.10
C SER A 127 -0.26 -11.53 31.55
N THR A 128 -1.29 -10.90 32.13
CA THR A 128 -1.26 -10.47 33.54
C THR A 128 -0.89 -11.64 34.46
N ALA A 129 -1.34 -12.86 34.15
CA ALA A 129 -0.99 -14.08 34.87
C ALA A 129 0.51 -14.41 34.78
N ASP A 130 1.10 -14.36 33.59
CA ASP A 130 2.54 -14.60 33.39
C ASP A 130 3.38 -13.52 34.09
N ARG A 131 2.90 -12.28 34.10
CA ARG A 131 3.54 -11.17 34.83
C ARG A 131 3.51 -11.37 36.34
N ILE A 132 2.43 -11.95 36.88
CA ILE A 132 2.30 -12.29 38.31
C ILE A 132 3.25 -13.44 38.68
N LEU A 133 3.37 -14.45 37.82
CA LEU A 133 4.26 -15.60 38.04
C LEU A 133 5.75 -15.25 37.90
N ALA A 134 6.09 -14.22 37.10
CA ALA A 134 7.45 -13.73 36.93
C ALA A 134 7.92 -12.73 38.00
N LEU A 135 7.08 -12.41 38.99
CA LEU A 135 7.47 -11.55 40.12
C LEU A 135 8.55 -12.22 40.97
N GLU A 136 9.58 -11.47 41.39
CA GLU A 136 10.61 -11.97 42.30
C GLU A 136 10.00 -12.48 43.62
N GLU A 137 8.91 -11.83 44.06
CA GLU A 137 8.16 -12.17 45.26
C GLU A 137 7.38 -13.49 45.15
N ALA A 138 7.20 -14.02 43.93
CA ALA A 138 6.62 -15.35 43.69
C ALA A 138 7.62 -16.48 43.98
N GLY A 139 8.93 -16.18 44.07
CA GLY A 139 9.96 -17.15 44.45
C GLY A 139 9.71 -17.72 45.85
N GLY A 140 9.44 -19.03 45.94
CA GLY A 140 9.07 -19.70 47.19
C GLY A 140 7.59 -19.55 47.60
N ARG A 141 6.74 -18.97 46.73
CA ARG A 141 5.28 -18.78 46.91
C ARG A 141 4.49 -19.12 45.64
N GLU A 142 5.02 -20.05 44.84
CA GLU A 142 4.54 -20.37 43.48
C GLU A 142 3.06 -20.78 43.44
N THR A 143 2.58 -21.53 44.43
CA THR A 143 1.17 -21.96 44.53
C THR A 143 0.22 -20.79 44.80
N LEU A 144 0.63 -19.83 45.63
CA LEU A 144 -0.13 -18.59 45.87
C LEU A 144 -0.10 -17.70 44.62
N ALA A 145 1.05 -17.55 43.97
CA ALA A 145 1.16 -16.79 42.73
C ALA A 145 0.28 -17.38 41.61
N GLN A 146 0.21 -18.70 41.46
CA GLN A 146 -0.71 -19.38 40.53
C GLN A 146 -2.18 -19.14 40.87
N THR A 147 -2.53 -19.16 42.16
CA THR A 147 -3.90 -18.90 42.60
C THR A 147 -4.31 -17.46 42.30
N LEU A 148 -3.44 -16.50 42.59
CA LEU A 148 -3.65 -15.07 42.30
C LEU A 148 -3.74 -14.83 40.79
N ALA A 149 -2.91 -15.50 39.98
CA ALA A 149 -2.96 -15.43 38.53
C ALA A 149 -4.26 -16.02 37.93
N ALA A 150 -4.91 -16.96 38.63
CA ALA A 150 -6.18 -17.55 38.23
C ALA A 150 -7.42 -16.75 38.70
N MET A 151 -7.25 -15.72 39.53
CA MET A 151 -8.36 -14.89 40.01
C MET A 151 -8.73 -13.82 38.97
N PRO A 152 -10.01 -13.71 38.55
CA PRO A 152 -10.45 -12.63 37.68
C PRO A 152 -10.31 -11.27 38.38
N GLU A 153 -9.93 -10.23 37.62
CA GLU A 153 -9.63 -8.85 38.09
C GLU A 153 -8.36 -8.68 38.96
N MET A 154 -7.56 -9.73 39.17
CA MET A 154 -6.27 -9.58 39.86
C MET A 154 -5.27 -8.78 39.03
N THR A 155 -4.77 -7.67 39.57
CA THR A 155 -3.70 -6.87 38.94
C THR A 155 -2.32 -7.29 39.44
N VAL A 156 -1.27 -7.02 38.64
CA VAL A 156 0.13 -7.33 39.01
C VAL A 156 0.54 -6.65 40.32
N GLU A 157 0.10 -5.40 40.54
CA GLU A 157 0.42 -4.62 41.75
C GLU A 157 -0.28 -5.18 43.01
N GLN A 158 -1.53 -5.62 42.88
CA GLN A 158 -2.25 -6.28 43.97
C GLN A 158 -1.62 -7.62 44.30
N ALA A 159 -1.29 -8.43 43.29
CA ALA A 159 -0.63 -9.71 43.49
C ALA A 159 0.75 -9.54 44.15
N ARG A 160 1.54 -8.54 43.74
CA ARG A 160 2.82 -8.19 44.37
C ARG A 160 2.65 -7.89 45.85
N THR A 161 1.66 -7.07 46.21
CA THR A 161 1.39 -6.70 47.60
C THR A 161 1.02 -7.91 48.46
N ILE A 162 0.18 -8.82 47.92
CA ILE A 162 -0.25 -10.04 48.62
C ILE A 162 0.92 -11.02 48.78
N LEU A 163 1.76 -11.18 47.75
CA LEU A 163 2.94 -12.04 47.80
C LEU A 163 4.00 -11.52 48.78
N ALA A 164 4.23 -10.20 48.81
CA ALA A 164 5.17 -9.57 49.75
C ALA A 164 4.73 -9.69 51.22
N ALA A 165 3.41 -9.64 51.49
CA ALA A 165 2.85 -9.77 52.83
C ALA A 165 2.74 -11.23 53.33
N SER A 166 2.86 -12.21 52.44
CA SER A 166 2.70 -13.63 52.79
C SER A 166 4.02 -14.24 53.29
N PRO A 167 4.01 -15.05 54.36
CA PRO A 167 5.22 -15.75 54.81
C PRO A 167 5.74 -16.69 53.71
N ILE A 168 7.06 -16.75 53.53
CA ILE A 168 7.68 -17.74 52.63
C ILE A 168 7.41 -19.11 53.24
N ALA A 169 6.98 -20.07 52.40
CA ALA A 169 6.83 -21.45 52.84
C ALA A 169 8.21 -22.01 53.16
N ALA A 170 8.69 -21.78 54.39
CA ALA A 170 9.80 -22.51 54.94
C ALA A 170 9.37 -23.98 55.06
N ALA A 171 10.07 -24.87 54.37
CA ALA A 171 10.04 -26.29 54.68
C ALA A 171 10.44 -26.47 56.16
N THR A 172 9.45 -26.53 57.05
CA THR A 172 9.64 -27.00 58.42
C THR A 172 8.66 -28.13 58.64
N SER A 173 9.22 -29.31 58.51
CA SER A 173 8.77 -30.59 59.04
C SER A 173 7.88 -30.47 60.27
N LEU A 174 6.73 -31.12 60.16
CA LEU A 174 6.07 -31.82 61.26
C LEU A 174 7.11 -32.67 62.01
N HIS A 175 7.61 -32.25 63.18
CA HIS A 175 8.24 -33.12 64.19
C HIS A 175 8.19 -32.46 65.59
N ASP A 176 7.25 -32.95 66.40
CA ASP A 176 7.36 -33.31 67.82
C ASP A 176 7.51 -32.25 68.96
N ALA A 177 6.87 -32.60 70.09
CA ALA A 177 6.82 -31.99 71.44
C ALA A 177 6.04 -30.65 71.59
N VAL A 178 5.05 -30.47 72.48
CA VAL A 178 4.73 -31.05 73.81
C VAL A 178 3.22 -31.19 73.99
#